data_AF-A0A2V8M9I6-F1
#
_entry.id   AF-A0A2V8M9I6-F1
#
_cell.length_a   1.000
_cell.length_b   1.000
_cell.length_c   1.000
_cell.angle_alpha   90.00
_cell.angle_beta   90.00
_cell.angle_gamma   90.00
#
_symmetry.space_group_name_H-M   'P 1'
#
loop_
_entity.id
_entity.type
_entity.pdbx_description
1 polymer ?
#
loop_
_entity_poly.entity_id
_entity_poly.type
_entity_poly.pdbx_seq_one_letter_code
_entity_poly.pdbx_strand_id
1 'polypeptide(L)'
;MKKHFGLFGVILYVLLSIVVIRAQAPQPTGLIVGSGNFFSPIVSDLDKAIAFYRDGLKLDVQGQPANADQNPALRNMFGLPDARLRWSIARSAEMRTGVEIVEIRQSGGRAVERRMQDGGAVTLILFVRDINAILARMKSSAPVPVRLNCPSAPVSGAL
;
A
#
# COMPACT_ATOMS: atom_id res chain seq x y z
N MET A 1 -43.44 -52.77 -18.47
CA MET A 1 -42.29 -52.92 -17.55
C MET A 1 -41.38 -51.70 -17.68
N LYS A 2 -41.51 -50.73 -16.78
CA LYS A 2 -40.67 -49.52 -16.70
C LYS A 2 -39.32 -49.91 -16.11
N LYS A 3 -38.21 -49.71 -16.84
CA LYS A 3 -36.86 -50.03 -16.37
C LYS A 3 -36.20 -48.78 -15.80
N HIS A 4 -35.87 -48.87 -14.51
CA HIS A 4 -35.13 -47.90 -13.73
C HIS A 4 -33.71 -47.72 -14.29
N PHE A 5 -33.46 -46.66 -15.06
CA PHE A 5 -32.14 -46.36 -15.61
C PHE A 5 -31.72 -44.88 -15.39
N GLY A 6 -32.22 -44.26 -14.32
CA GLY A 6 -31.97 -42.83 -14.03
C GLY A 6 -31.22 -42.54 -12.73
N LEU A 7 -31.10 -43.52 -11.81
CA LEU A 7 -30.64 -43.24 -10.45
C LEU A 7 -29.14 -43.51 -10.23
N PHE A 8 -28.54 -44.45 -10.97
CA PHE A 8 -27.11 -44.81 -10.81
C PHE A 8 -26.13 -43.81 -11.45
N GLY A 9 -26.52 -43.15 -12.55
CA GLY A 9 -25.66 -42.15 -13.21
C GLY A 9 -25.53 -40.84 -12.42
N VAL A 10 -26.59 -40.45 -11.70
CA VAL A 10 -26.59 -39.22 -10.87
C VAL A 10 -25.74 -39.41 -9.61
N ILE A 11 -25.76 -40.60 -9.01
CA ILE A 11 -24.95 -40.91 -7.82
C ILE A 11 -23.45 -40.89 -8.15
N LEU A 12 -23.04 -41.36 -9.33
CA LEU A 12 -21.64 -41.33 -9.77
C LEU A 12 -21.14 -39.90 -10.07
N TYR A 13 -22.01 -39.01 -10.56
CA TYR A 13 -21.66 -37.61 -10.85
C TYR A 13 -21.59 -36.74 -9.57
N VAL A 14 -22.45 -37.00 -8.59
CA VAL A 14 -22.43 -36.31 -7.30
C VAL A 14 -21.20 -36.71 -6.47
N LEU A 15 -20.74 -37.95 -6.56
CA LEU A 15 -19.54 -38.41 -5.85
C LEU A 15 -18.21 -37.85 -6.41
N LEU A 16 -18.16 -37.45 -7.69
CA LEU A 16 -16.99 -36.80 -8.28
C LEU A 16 -16.91 -35.29 -7.96
N SER A 17 -17.98 -34.71 -7.41
CA SER A 17 -18.08 -33.28 -7.08
C SER A 17 -17.69 -32.97 -5.63
N ILE A 18 -17.44 -33.99 -4.81
CA ILE A 18 -17.15 -33.84 -3.39
C ILE A 18 -15.62 -33.77 -3.23
N VAL A 19 -15.17 -32.58 -2.81
CA VAL A 19 -13.92 -32.36 -2.07
C VAL A 19 -12.65 -32.24 -2.92
N VAL A 20 -12.55 -31.11 -3.63
CA VAL A 20 -11.27 -30.38 -3.62
C VAL A 20 -11.21 -29.61 -2.29
N ILE A 21 -10.92 -30.32 -1.20
CA ILE A 21 -10.37 -29.65 -0.01
C ILE A 21 -9.03 -29.12 -0.50
N ARG A 22 -8.96 -27.81 -0.75
CA ARG A 22 -7.66 -27.15 -0.75
C ARG A 22 -7.10 -27.43 0.63
N ALA A 23 -6.02 -28.20 0.71
CA ALA A 23 -5.26 -28.32 1.93
C ALA A 23 -4.89 -26.88 2.33
N GLN A 24 -5.61 -26.32 3.30
CA GLN A 24 -5.22 -25.07 3.90
C GLN A 24 -3.86 -25.36 4.54
N ALA A 25 -2.83 -24.66 4.08
CA ALA A 25 -1.55 -24.68 4.76
C ALA A 25 -1.83 -24.43 6.25
N PRO A 26 -1.16 -25.16 7.17
CA PRO A 26 -1.34 -24.97 8.60
C PRO A 26 -1.29 -23.47 8.92
N GLN A 27 -2.30 -22.97 9.62
CA GLN A 27 -2.30 -21.57 10.04
C GLN A 27 -1.02 -21.32 10.84
N PRO A 28 -0.24 -20.27 10.51
CA PRO A 28 0.98 -19.97 11.25
C PRO A 28 0.65 -19.80 12.73
N THR A 29 1.17 -20.68 13.58
CA THR A 29 1.02 -20.59 15.04
C THR A 29 2.05 -19.67 15.69
N GLY A 30 2.93 -19.06 14.87
CA GLY A 30 3.92 -18.09 15.31
C GLY A 30 3.30 -16.74 15.69
N LEU A 31 4.04 -15.96 16.48
CA LEU A 31 3.66 -14.59 16.83
C LEU A 31 3.46 -13.76 15.55
N ILE A 32 2.24 -13.28 15.33
CA ILE A 32 1.95 -12.31 14.27
C ILE A 32 2.54 -10.97 14.70
N VAL A 33 3.75 -10.68 14.24
CA VAL A 33 4.52 -9.48 14.64
C VAL A 33 4.02 -8.21 13.95
N GLY A 34 3.07 -8.32 13.01
CA GLY A 34 2.43 -7.19 12.33
C GLY A 34 1.57 -7.60 11.14
N SER A 35 0.91 -6.63 10.51
CA SER A 35 0.27 -6.78 9.21
C SER A 35 1.10 -6.07 8.15
N GLY A 36 1.32 -6.67 6.98
CA GLY A 36 1.95 -6.03 5.81
C GLY A 36 1.09 -4.94 5.15
N ASN A 37 0.17 -4.34 5.89
CA ASN A 37 -0.69 -3.26 5.41
C ASN A 37 0.14 -1.97 5.48
N PHE A 38 0.69 -1.54 4.36
CA PHE A 38 1.37 -0.26 4.21
C PHE A 38 0.56 0.65 3.29
N PHE A 39 0.64 1.97 3.52
CA PHE A 39 0.32 2.93 2.48
C PHE A 39 1.52 2.99 1.53
N SER A 40 1.35 2.53 0.29
CA SER A 40 2.47 2.34 -0.64
C SER A 40 2.46 3.34 -1.80
N PRO A 41 2.91 4.60 -1.60
CA PRO A 41 3.00 5.57 -2.68
C PRO A 41 4.11 5.17 -3.66
N ILE A 42 3.79 5.24 -4.96
CA ILE A 42 4.78 5.08 -6.02
C ILE A 42 5.39 6.45 -6.33
N VAL A 43 6.72 6.54 -6.25
CA VAL A 43 7.49 7.78 -6.42
C VAL A 43 8.47 7.69 -7.59
N SER A 44 8.88 8.84 -8.12
CA SER A 44 9.85 8.93 -9.22
C SER A 44 11.32 8.85 -8.77
N ASP A 45 11.59 9.14 -7.50
CA ASP A 45 12.93 9.19 -6.91
C ASP A 45 12.82 8.76 -5.44
N LEU A 46 13.36 7.58 -5.12
CA LEU A 46 13.25 7.01 -3.78
C LEU A 46 14.02 7.82 -2.74
N ASP A 47 15.19 8.34 -3.10
CA ASP A 47 16.10 8.99 -2.16
C ASP A 47 15.54 10.36 -1.73
N LYS A 48 14.93 11.10 -2.67
CA LYS A 48 14.18 12.33 -2.35
C LYS A 48 12.96 12.05 -1.50
N ALA A 49 12.22 10.99 -1.80
CA ALA A 49 11.05 10.61 -1.02
C ALA A 49 11.45 10.21 0.41
N ILE A 50 12.52 9.43 0.58
CA ILE A 50 13.08 9.10 1.90
C ILE A 50 13.44 10.36 2.67
N ALA A 51 14.11 11.33 2.05
CA ALA A 51 14.40 12.61 2.70
C ALA A 51 13.12 13.35 3.12
N PHE A 52 12.08 13.35 2.29
CA PHE A 52 10.78 13.93 2.65
C PHE A 52 10.15 13.27 3.89
N TYR A 53 10.07 11.94 3.93
CA TYR A 53 9.46 11.21 5.05
C TYR A 53 10.32 11.25 6.33
N ARG A 54 11.64 11.11 6.21
CA ARG A 54 12.59 11.16 7.34
C ARG A 54 12.77 12.57 7.87
N ASP A 55 13.03 13.53 7.00
CA ASP A 55 13.44 14.87 7.43
C ASP A 55 12.24 15.79 7.61
N GLY A 56 11.21 15.68 6.76
CA GLY A 56 9.98 16.45 6.84
C GLY A 56 9.01 15.91 7.90
N LEU A 57 8.62 14.64 7.78
CA LEU A 57 7.63 14.02 8.67
C LEU A 57 8.23 13.34 9.90
N LYS A 58 9.56 13.20 9.98
CA LYS A 58 10.27 12.55 11.11
C LYS A 58 9.83 11.12 11.37
N LEU A 59 9.49 10.41 10.30
CA LEU A 59 9.28 8.96 10.37
C LEU A 59 10.64 8.24 10.44
N ASP A 60 10.67 7.12 11.15
CA ASP A 60 11.85 6.26 11.20
C ASP A 60 11.91 5.42 9.92
N VAL A 61 12.89 5.71 9.08
CA VAL A 61 13.16 4.95 7.85
C VAL A 61 13.95 3.70 8.22
N GLN A 62 13.43 2.55 7.84
CA GLN A 62 13.96 1.25 8.24
C GLN A 62 15.08 0.81 7.30
N GLY A 63 16.27 0.67 7.87
CA GLY A 63 17.42 0.06 7.18
C GLY A 63 17.81 0.75 5.87
N GLN A 64 18.52 0.01 5.03
CA GLN A 64 18.83 0.44 3.67
C GLN A 64 17.69 0.10 2.71
N PRO A 65 17.49 0.88 1.63
CA PRO A 65 16.50 0.55 0.61
C PRO A 65 16.67 -0.87 0.06
N ALA A 66 15.57 -1.61 0.00
CA ALA A 66 15.52 -2.93 -0.62
C ALA A 66 15.27 -2.80 -2.14
N ASN A 67 15.55 -3.87 -2.88
CA ASN A 67 15.28 -3.95 -4.31
C ASN A 67 14.85 -5.36 -4.74
N ALA A 68 14.22 -5.46 -5.91
CA ALA A 68 13.72 -6.72 -6.47
C ALA A 68 14.61 -7.28 -7.60
N ASP A 69 15.82 -6.76 -7.81
CA ASP A 69 16.63 -7.08 -8.99
C ASP A 69 16.93 -8.58 -9.09
N GLN A 70 17.17 -9.23 -7.94
CA GLN A 70 17.43 -10.67 -7.85
C GLN A 70 16.18 -11.50 -7.49
N ASN A 71 14.99 -10.88 -7.42
CA ASN A 71 13.75 -11.54 -7.02
C ASN A 71 12.70 -11.49 -8.13
N PRO A 72 12.78 -12.39 -9.13
CA PRO A 72 11.83 -12.41 -10.24
C PRO A 72 10.39 -12.73 -9.80
N ALA A 73 10.20 -13.52 -8.73
CA ALA A 73 8.88 -13.81 -8.21
C ALA A 73 8.17 -12.54 -7.70
N LEU A 74 8.90 -11.66 -7.00
CA LEU A 74 8.36 -10.37 -6.56
C LEU A 74 8.03 -9.46 -7.74
N ARG A 75 8.90 -9.37 -8.74
CA ARG A 75 8.62 -8.57 -9.96
C ARG A 75 7.40 -9.09 -10.72
N ASN A 76 7.22 -10.41 -10.78
CA ASN A 76 6.05 -11.04 -11.37
C ASN A 76 4.77 -10.79 -10.57
N MET A 77 4.84 -10.73 -9.24
CA MET A 77 3.71 -10.34 -8.38
C MET A 77 3.18 -8.94 -8.72
N PHE A 78 4.08 -8.00 -9.02
CA PHE A 78 3.71 -6.65 -9.48
C PHE A 78 3.25 -6.60 -10.94
N GLY A 79 3.35 -7.70 -11.70
CA GLY A 79 3.10 -7.71 -13.14
C GLY A 79 4.14 -6.91 -13.95
N LEU A 80 5.33 -6.69 -13.38
CA LEU A 80 6.39 -5.85 -13.94
C LEU A 80 7.71 -6.63 -14.06
N PRO A 81 7.76 -7.69 -14.89
CA PRO A 81 8.89 -8.62 -14.96
C PRO A 81 10.21 -7.97 -15.38
N ASP A 82 10.16 -6.84 -16.09
CA ASP A 82 11.35 -6.15 -16.63
C ASP A 82 11.68 -4.85 -15.90
N ALA A 83 10.83 -4.43 -14.96
CA ALA A 83 11.05 -3.21 -14.21
C ALA A 83 12.14 -3.36 -13.14
N ARG A 84 12.68 -2.22 -12.74
CA ARG A 84 13.50 -2.07 -11.53
C ARG A 84 12.62 -1.55 -10.41
N LEU A 85 12.54 -2.29 -9.31
CA LEU A 85 11.77 -1.91 -8.13
C LEU A 85 12.74 -1.72 -6.96
N ARG A 86 12.66 -0.56 -6.32
CA ARG A 86 13.31 -0.25 -5.05
C ARG A 86 12.26 0.22 -4.06
N TRP A 87 12.43 -0.10 -2.78
CA TRP A 87 11.51 0.40 -1.75
C TRP A 87 12.19 0.60 -0.41
N SER A 88 11.54 1.40 0.43
CA SER A 88 11.90 1.58 1.83
C SER A 88 10.64 1.75 2.68
N ILE A 89 10.71 1.31 3.92
CA ILE A 89 9.61 1.42 4.88
C ILE A 89 9.92 2.56 5.84
N ALA A 90 8.98 3.48 6.00
CA ALA A 90 9.05 4.56 6.98
C ALA A 90 7.85 4.48 7.94
N ARG A 91 8.10 4.48 9.25
CA ARG A 91 7.03 4.48 10.26
C ARG A 91 7.51 5.08 11.58
N SER A 92 6.62 5.63 12.39
CA SER A 92 6.95 5.94 13.79
C SER A 92 6.67 4.73 14.69
N ALA A 93 7.15 4.77 15.94
CA ALA A 93 6.87 3.73 16.93
C ALA A 93 5.36 3.58 17.21
N GLU A 94 4.60 4.66 17.12
CA GLU A 94 3.15 4.71 17.38
C GLU A 94 2.31 4.23 16.19
N MET A 95 2.88 4.20 14.97
CA MET A 95 2.19 3.72 13.79
C MET A 95 2.23 2.19 13.71
N ARG A 96 1.05 1.56 13.76
CA ARG A 96 0.89 0.10 13.54
C ARG A 96 1.07 -0.30 12.07
N THR A 97 0.75 0.62 11.17
CA THR A 97 1.05 0.57 9.72
C THR A 97 2.28 1.44 9.43
N GLY A 98 2.71 1.51 8.18
CA GLY A 98 3.78 2.42 7.75
C GLY A 98 3.56 2.93 6.34
N VAL A 99 4.52 3.68 5.86
CA VAL A 99 4.62 4.09 4.46
C VAL A 99 5.65 3.21 3.78
N GLU A 100 5.24 2.45 2.77
CA GLU A 100 6.14 1.69 1.90
C GLU A 100 6.39 2.52 0.64
N ILE A 101 7.50 3.24 0.61
CA ILE A 101 7.82 4.15 -0.47
C ILE A 101 8.40 3.31 -1.61
N VAL A 102 7.72 3.24 -2.75
CA VAL A 102 8.13 2.37 -3.87
C VAL A 102 8.59 3.23 -5.05
N GLU A 103 9.81 3.01 -5.54
CA GLU A 103 10.26 3.52 -6.83
C GLU A 103 10.19 2.41 -7.86
N ILE A 104 9.54 2.71 -8.98
CA ILE A 104 9.46 1.81 -10.14
C ILE A 104 10.11 2.51 -11.33
N ARG A 105 11.13 1.89 -11.91
CA ARG A 105 11.80 2.36 -13.14
C ARG A 105 11.73 1.30 -14.22
N GLN A 106 11.91 1.72 -15.47
CA GLN A 106 11.96 0.84 -16.64
C GLN A 106 10.70 -0.03 -16.80
N SER A 107 9.54 0.45 -16.32
CA SER A 107 8.26 -0.28 -16.41
C SER A 107 7.51 -0.08 -17.73
N GLY A 108 7.99 0.78 -18.63
CA GLY A 108 7.26 1.21 -19.83
C GLY A 108 6.04 2.10 -19.54
N GLY A 109 5.74 2.37 -18.27
CA GLY A 109 4.67 3.27 -17.85
C GLY A 109 5.05 4.75 -17.93
N ARG A 110 4.06 5.61 -17.68
CA ARG A 110 4.24 7.07 -17.59
C ARG A 110 3.81 7.59 -16.23
N ALA A 111 4.42 8.68 -15.79
CA ALA A 111 3.98 9.38 -14.59
C ALA A 111 2.53 9.87 -14.75
N VAL A 112 1.76 9.79 -13.66
CA VAL A 112 0.39 10.29 -13.59
C VAL A 112 0.30 11.22 -12.38
N GLU A 113 -0.16 12.44 -12.61
CA GLU A 113 -0.53 13.35 -11.54
C GLU A 113 -1.98 13.07 -11.15
N ARG A 114 -2.19 12.55 -9.93
CA ARG A 114 -3.51 12.24 -9.41
C ARG A 114 -4.09 13.43 -8.65
N ARG A 115 -5.36 13.73 -8.89
CA ARG A 115 -6.15 14.67 -8.09
C ARG A 115 -6.89 13.93 -6.99
N MET A 116 -7.27 14.64 -5.93
CA MET A 116 -7.98 14.04 -4.79
C MET A 116 -9.34 13.45 -5.18
N GLN A 117 -10.00 14.00 -6.21
CA GLN A 117 -11.29 13.52 -6.72
C GLN A 117 -11.19 12.36 -7.71
N ASP A 118 -9.98 11.96 -8.13
CA ASP A 118 -9.83 10.90 -9.11
C ASP A 118 -10.22 9.55 -8.49
N GLY A 119 -10.97 8.73 -9.22
CA GLY A 119 -11.40 7.42 -8.76
C GLY A 119 -10.21 6.54 -8.33
N GLY A 120 -10.25 6.03 -7.10
CA GLY A 120 -9.17 5.22 -6.52
C GLY A 120 -7.97 6.03 -6.04
N ALA A 121 -8.05 7.36 -5.96
CA ALA A 121 -7.05 8.16 -5.26
C ALA A 121 -7.16 7.87 -3.75
N VAL A 122 -6.01 7.74 -3.10
CA VAL A 122 -5.93 7.45 -1.66
C VAL A 122 -5.08 8.53 -1.02
N THR A 123 -5.52 9.03 0.13
CA THR A 123 -4.82 10.05 0.92
C THR A 123 -4.41 9.46 2.26
N LEU A 124 -3.12 9.59 2.59
CA LEU A 124 -2.64 9.31 3.93
C LEU A 124 -2.96 10.52 4.84
N ILE A 125 -3.76 10.29 5.88
CA ILE A 125 -4.09 11.30 6.89
C ILE A 125 -3.29 10.99 8.15
N LEU A 126 -2.52 11.98 8.63
CA LEU A 126 -1.68 11.86 9.82
C LEU A 126 -2.15 12.84 10.90
N PHE A 127 -2.23 12.36 12.13
CA PHE A 127 -2.45 13.21 13.29
C PHE A 127 -1.11 13.57 13.91
N VAL A 128 -0.88 14.87 14.11
CA VAL A 128 0.37 15.40 14.67
C VAL A 128 0.07 16.29 15.86
N ARG A 129 1.03 16.40 16.78
CA ARG A 129 0.89 17.26 17.96
C ARG A 129 0.87 18.75 17.62
N ASP A 130 1.64 19.15 16.60
CA ASP A 130 1.74 20.54 16.15
C ASP A 130 1.82 20.59 14.62
N ILE A 131 0.72 21.02 13.98
CA ILE A 131 0.62 21.12 12.52
C ILE A 131 1.50 22.26 11.97
N ASN A 132 1.67 23.36 12.71
CA ASN A 132 2.43 24.52 12.23
C ASN A 132 3.92 24.20 12.16
N ALA A 133 4.45 23.53 13.18
CA ALA A 133 5.84 23.08 13.21
C ALA A 133 6.13 22.09 12.06
N ILE A 134 5.22 21.15 11.79
CA ILE A 134 5.37 20.20 10.69
C ILE A 134 5.28 20.90 9.33
N LEU A 135 4.31 21.78 9.12
CA LEU A 135 4.17 22.53 7.87
C LEU A 135 5.38 23.41 7.59
N ALA A 136 5.94 24.08 8.60
CA ALA A 136 7.16 24.87 8.46
C ALA A 136 8.34 24.01 7.99
N ARG A 137 8.50 22.82 8.58
CA ARG A 137 9.55 21.87 8.18
C ARG A 137 9.32 21.34 6.77
N MET A 138 8.11 20.91 6.44
CA MET A 138 7.78 20.38 5.12
C MET A 138 8.02 21.39 3.99
N LYS A 139 7.69 22.68 4.23
CA LYS A 139 8.00 23.76 3.28
C LYS A 139 9.50 23.90 2.99
N SER A 140 10.35 23.60 3.98
CA SER A 140 11.81 23.63 3.81
C SER A 140 12.38 22.39 3.11
N SER A 141 11.70 21.24 3.16
CA SER A 141 12.21 19.97 2.62
C SER A 141 11.67 19.59 1.23
N ALA A 142 10.53 20.16 0.80
CA ALA A 142 10.03 20.02 -0.57
C ALA A 142 9.08 21.16 -0.93
N PRO A 143 9.01 21.59 -2.21
CA PRO A 143 7.97 22.47 -2.70
C PRO A 143 6.64 21.71 -2.79
N VAL A 144 6.03 21.41 -1.64
CA VAL A 144 4.67 20.87 -1.58
C VAL A 144 3.70 22.02 -1.83
N PRO A 145 2.82 21.96 -2.84
CA PRO A 145 1.65 22.82 -2.88
C PRO A 145 0.72 22.42 -1.72
N VAL A 146 0.94 23.03 -0.55
CA VAL A 146 0.00 22.96 0.58
C VAL A 146 -1.23 23.78 0.18
N ARG A 147 -2.19 23.16 -0.51
CA ARG A 147 -3.51 23.74 -0.71
C ARG A 147 -4.36 23.47 0.54
N LEU A 148 -4.26 24.36 1.52
CA LEU A 148 -5.29 24.48 2.57
C LEU A 148 -6.55 25.05 1.91
N ASN A 149 -7.37 24.20 1.28
CA ASN A 149 -8.72 24.62 0.90
C ASN A 149 -9.69 24.32 2.05
N CYS A 150 -9.40 24.91 3.22
CA CYS A 150 -10.45 25.23 4.15
C CYS A 150 -10.59 26.76 4.03
N PRO A 151 -11.63 27.29 3.36
CA PRO A 151 -11.97 28.67 3.59
C PRO A 151 -12.21 28.78 5.09
N SER A 152 -11.39 29.56 5.78
CA SER A 152 -11.66 29.96 7.15
C SER A 152 -13.01 30.68 7.12
N ALA A 153 -14.10 29.95 7.35
CA ALA A 153 -15.35 30.56 7.74
C ALA A 153 -14.99 31.40 8.98
N PRO A 154 -15.27 32.71 8.98
CA PRO A 154 -15.09 33.49 10.19
C PRO A 154 -15.94 32.82 11.26
N VAL A 155 -15.29 32.36 12.33
CA VAL A 155 -16.00 32.08 13.58
C VAL A 155 -16.42 33.45 14.08
N SER A 156 -17.58 33.91 13.60
CA SER A 156 -18.24 35.09 14.14
C SER A 156 -18.64 34.73 15.55
N GLY A 157 -17.81 35.13 16.50
CA GLY A 157 -18.23 35.32 17.87
C GLY A 157 -19.37 36.34 17.86
N ALA A 158 -20.56 35.86 18.17
CA ALA A 158 -21.61 36.69 18.74
C ALA A 158 -22.03 35.99 20.03
N LEU A 159 -22.14 36.83 21.06
CA LEU A 159 -22.52 36.56 22.43
C LEU A 159 -23.81 35.74 22.54
#